data_AF-A0A251XSG6-F1
#
_entry.id   AF-A0A251XSG6-F1
#
_cell.length_a   1.000
_cell.length_b   1.000
_cell.length_c   1.000
_cell.angle_alpha   90.00
_cell.angle_beta   90.00
_cell.angle_gamma   90.00
#
_symmetry.space_group_name_H-M   'P 1'
#
loop_
_entity.id
_entity.type
_entity.pdbx_description
1 polymer ?
#
loop_
_entity_poly.entity_id
_entity_poly.type
_entity_poly.pdbx_seq_one_letter_code
_entity_poly.pdbx_strand_id
1 'polypeptide(L)'
;MAISNIPYDDERIVAALDAGAGVRSETRDVRVDFTGTGITEDDVATVTATLTWTVPAPVAVRILDEARVLAEDVRREPEPTDPHASLAAFDDGTHDPA
;
A
#
# COMPACT_ATOMS: atom_id res chain seq x y z
N MET A 1 -18.87 23.48 4.33
CA MET A 1 -18.50 22.27 3.56
C MET A 1 -17.55 21.48 4.44
N ALA A 2 -17.94 20.29 4.90
CA ALA A 2 -17.05 19.45 5.70
C ALA A 2 -16.22 18.60 4.74
N ILE A 3 -14.92 18.87 4.65
CA ILE A 3 -13.95 17.92 4.12
C ILE A 3 -13.86 16.85 5.20
N SER A 4 -14.62 15.76 5.03
CA SER A 4 -14.66 14.67 6.00
C SER A 4 -13.29 13.99 5.95
N ASN A 5 -12.48 14.22 6.98
CA ASN A 5 -11.14 13.67 7.19
C ASN A 5 -11.21 12.20 7.60
N ILE A 6 -12.02 11.42 6.88
CA ILE A 6 -12.16 9.98 7.07
C ILE A 6 -11.04 9.33 6.23
N PRO A 7 -10.26 8.40 6.79
CA PRO A 7 -9.29 7.66 6.00
C PRO A 7 -10.02 6.84 4.93
N TYR A 8 -9.57 6.97 3.68
CA TYR A 8 -10.00 6.13 2.58
C TYR A 8 -8.89 5.15 2.24
N ASP A 9 -9.28 3.99 1.73
CA ASP A 9 -8.38 3.00 1.17
C ASP A 9 -8.04 3.41 -0.28
N ASP A 10 -6.83 3.94 -0.47
CA ASP A 10 -6.36 4.42 -1.77
C ASP A 10 -6.32 3.30 -2.82
N GLU A 11 -6.00 2.06 -2.44
CA GLU A 11 -5.94 0.92 -3.35
C GLU A 11 -7.34 0.57 -3.87
N ARG A 12 -8.36 0.63 -3.01
CA ARG A 12 -9.76 0.42 -3.40
C ARG A 12 -10.26 1.50 -4.35
N ILE A 13 -9.87 2.75 -4.13
CA ILE A 13 -10.21 3.86 -5.02
C ILE A 13 -9.59 3.61 -6.40
N VAL A 14 -8.29 3.30 -6.46
CA VAL A 14 -7.58 3.08 -7.73
C VAL A 14 -8.15 1.86 -8.46
N ALA A 15 -8.42 0.75 -7.77
CA ALA A 15 -8.99 -0.45 -8.37
C ALA A 15 -10.37 -0.17 -9.00
N ALA A 16 -11.22 0.63 -8.35
CA ALA A 16 -12.52 1.00 -8.90
C ALA A 16 -12.40 1.89 -10.14
N LEU A 17 -11.43 2.81 -10.16
CA LEU A 17 -11.16 3.66 -11.32
C LEU A 17 -10.61 2.85 -12.50
N ASP A 18 -9.72 1.90 -12.24
CA ASP A 18 -9.15 1.00 -13.25
C ASP A 18 -10.18 0.02 -13.84
N ALA A 19 -11.15 -0.43 -13.03
CA ALA A 19 -12.27 -1.25 -13.46
C ALA A 19 -13.26 -0.53 -14.43
N GLY A 20 -12.95 0.70 -14.86
CA GLY A 20 -13.70 1.43 -15.88
C GLY A 20 -14.75 2.38 -15.32
N ALA A 21 -14.67 2.75 -14.04
CA ALA A 21 -15.56 3.75 -13.45
C ALA A 21 -15.27 5.18 -13.98
N GLY A 22 -14.09 5.41 -14.56
CA GLY A 22 -13.69 6.64 -15.23
C GLY A 22 -14.36 6.85 -16.59
N VAL A 23 -14.75 8.09 -16.89
CA VAL A 23 -15.24 8.51 -18.23
C VAL A 23 -14.08 8.94 -19.13
N ARG A 24 -13.02 9.47 -18.54
CA ARG A 24 -11.75 9.77 -19.20
C ARG A 24 -10.59 9.50 -18.26
N SER A 25 -9.51 8.96 -18.79
CA SER A 25 -8.22 8.85 -18.11
C SER A 25 -7.17 9.67 -18.84
N GLU A 26 -6.27 10.27 -18.07
CA GLU A 26 -5.10 10.95 -18.57
C GLU A 26 -3.88 10.47 -17.79
N THR A 27 -2.82 10.11 -18.52
CA THR A 27 -1.54 9.70 -17.94
C THR A 27 -0.51 10.78 -18.22
N ARG A 28 0.14 11.28 -17.17
CA ARG A 28 1.19 12.29 -17.22
C ARG A 28 2.39 11.89 -16.38
N ASP A 29 3.49 12.59 -16.57
CA ASP A 29 4.72 12.46 -15.78
C ASP A 29 5.25 11.00 -15.73
N VAL A 30 5.14 10.28 -16.84
CA VAL A 30 5.61 8.90 -16.93
C VAL A 30 7.13 8.88 -16.87
N ARG A 31 7.64 8.16 -15.87
CA ARG A 31 9.06 7.93 -15.64
C ARG A 31 9.32 6.44 -15.51
N VAL A 32 10.36 5.97 -16.19
CA VAL A 32 10.82 4.59 -16.10
C VAL A 32 12.27 4.62 -15.63
N ASP A 33 12.52 4.06 -14.46
CA ASP A 33 13.85 3.96 -13.87
C ASP A 33 14.21 2.47 -13.77
N PHE A 34 15.18 2.03 -14.57
CA PHE A 34 15.73 0.68 -14.46
C PHE A 34 16.63 0.59 -13.23
N THR A 35 16.53 -0.51 -12.47
CA THR A 35 17.39 -0.75 -11.31
C THR A 35 18.78 -1.25 -11.74
N GLY A 36 18.88 -1.78 -12.96
CA GLY A 36 20.13 -2.25 -13.58
C GLY A 36 20.80 -1.20 -14.45
N THR A 37 21.94 -1.57 -15.03
CA THR A 37 22.67 -0.73 -16.00
C THR A 37 22.22 -0.93 -17.45
N GLY A 38 21.32 -1.89 -17.67
CA GLY A 38 20.79 -2.27 -18.99
C GLY A 38 19.28 -2.02 -19.11
N ILE A 39 18.81 -2.13 -20.36
CA ILE A 39 17.40 -2.24 -20.71
C ILE A 39 17.23 -3.64 -21.31
N THR A 40 17.19 -4.66 -20.45
CA THR A 40 17.01 -6.05 -20.86
C THR A 40 15.74 -6.64 -20.25
N GLU A 41 15.25 -7.76 -20.80
CA GLU A 41 14.04 -8.44 -20.29
C GLU A 41 14.24 -9.02 -18.88
N ASP A 42 15.50 -9.21 -18.47
CA ASP A 42 15.88 -9.70 -17.15
C ASP A 42 16.03 -8.57 -16.11
N ASP A 43 16.04 -7.30 -16.54
CA ASP A 43 16.19 -6.14 -15.66
C ASP A 43 14.83 -5.68 -15.09
N VAL A 44 14.84 -5.31 -13.80
CA VAL A 44 13.67 -4.72 -13.15
C VAL A 44 13.64 -3.22 -13.41
N ALA A 45 12.44 -2.71 -13.75
CA ALA A 45 12.19 -1.28 -13.88
C ALA A 45 11.09 -0.84 -12.94
N THR A 46 11.32 0.28 -12.27
CA THR A 46 10.29 1.02 -11.55
C THR A 46 9.64 1.99 -12.51
N VAL A 47 8.33 1.83 -12.72
CA VAL A 47 7.53 2.76 -13.51
C VAL A 47 6.72 3.64 -12.57
N THR A 48 6.93 4.95 -12.66
CA THR A 48 6.15 5.95 -11.92
C THR A 48 5.34 6.75 -12.91
N ALA A 49 4.03 6.90 -12.68
CA ALA A 49 3.18 7.71 -13.53
C ALA A 49 2.08 8.39 -12.69
N THR A 50 1.68 9.59 -13.10
CA THR A 50 0.51 10.27 -12.56
C THR A 50 -0.69 9.95 -13.42
N LEU A 51 -1.68 9.27 -12.85
CA LEU A 51 -2.95 8.99 -13.52
C LEU A 51 -4.05 9.87 -12.95
N THR A 52 -4.79 10.53 -13.84
CA THR A 52 -5.94 11.37 -13.49
C THR A 52 -7.18 10.81 -14.18
N TRP A 53 -8.24 10.58 -13.40
CA TRP A 53 -9.53 10.13 -13.94
C TRP A 53 -10.60 11.19 -13.73
N THR A 54 -11.42 11.40 -14.76
CA THR A 54 -12.66 12.16 -14.64
C THR A 54 -13.82 11.20 -14.47
N VAL A 55 -14.47 11.23 -13.31
CA VAL A 55 -15.61 10.38 -12.97
C VAL A 55 -16.89 11.21 -12.78
N PRO A 56 -18.08 10.68 -13.11
CA PRO A 56 -19.34 11.30 -12.75
C PRO A 56 -19.48 11.37 -11.23
N ALA A 57 -20.03 12.47 -10.72
CA ALA A 57 -20.29 12.65 -9.29
C ALA A 57 -20.98 11.45 -8.59
N PRO A 58 -22.05 10.82 -9.14
CA PRO A 58 -22.67 9.67 -8.47
C PRO A 58 -21.75 8.45 -8.38
N VAL A 59 -20.82 8.29 -9.33
CA VAL A 59 -19.84 7.20 -9.32
C VAL A 59 -18.76 7.50 -8.30
N ALA A 60 -18.25 8.74 -8.24
CA ALA A 60 -17.28 9.16 -7.25
C ALA A 60 -17.77 8.93 -5.82
N VAL A 61 -19.03 9.28 -5.53
CA VAL A 61 -19.63 9.05 -4.21
C VAL A 61 -19.69 7.56 -3.88
N ARG A 62 -20.06 6.70 -4.83
CA ARG A 62 -20.10 5.25 -4.62
C ARG A 62 -18.72 4.67 -4.33
N ILE A 63 -17.71 5.05 -5.12
CA ILE A 63 -16.32 4.62 -4.92
C ILE A 63 -15.83 5.02 -3.52
N LEU A 64 -16.10 6.26 -3.09
CA LEU A 64 -15.69 6.74 -1.77
C LEU A 64 -16.43 6.05 -0.62
N ASP A 65 -17.69 5.68 -0.81
CA ASP A 65 -18.45 4.92 0.18
C ASP A 65 -17.90 3.50 0.33
N GLU A 66 -17.56 2.84 -0.78
CA GLU A 66 -16.94 1.51 -0.80
C GLU A 66 -15.50 1.50 -0.28
N ALA A 67 -14.73 2.55 -0.55
CA ALA A 67 -13.35 2.70 -0.10
C ALA A 67 -13.21 3.26 1.32
N ARG A 68 -14.32 3.52 2.01
CA ARG A 68 -14.30 4.08 3.36
C ARG A 68 -13.74 3.06 4.34
N VAL A 69 -12.59 3.35 4.94
CA VAL A 69 -12.06 2.54 6.04
C VAL A 69 -12.85 2.89 7.29
N LEU A 70 -13.77 2.02 7.69
CA LEU A 70 -14.39 2.12 9.00
C LEU A 70 -13.29 1.86 10.04
N ALA A 71 -13.21 2.73 11.04
CA ALA A 71 -12.13 2.77 12.05
C ALA A 71 -11.91 1.45 12.85
N GLU A 72 -12.73 0.42 12.63
CA GLU A 72 -12.54 -0.91 13.20
C GLU A 72 -11.39 -1.70 12.53
N ASP A 73 -11.06 -1.46 11.26
CA ASP A 73 -9.92 -2.13 10.60
C ASP A 73 -8.56 -1.48 10.95
N VAL A 74 -8.54 -0.19 11.32
CA VAL A 74 -7.31 0.54 11.71
C VAL A 74 -6.76 0.08 13.08
N ARG A 75 -7.56 -0.63 13.89
CA ARG A 75 -7.10 -1.20 15.18
C ARG A 75 -6.33 -2.50 15.04
N ARG A 76 -6.15 -3.04 13.83
CA ARG A 76 -5.21 -4.14 13.59
C ARG A 76 -3.81 -3.58 13.30
N GLU A 77 -3.34 -2.67 14.14
CA GLU A 77 -1.91 -2.38 14.24
C GLU A 77 -1.28 -3.67 14.80
N PRO A 78 -0.36 -4.35 14.09
CA PRO A 78 0.34 -5.47 14.69
C PRO A 78 1.03 -4.93 15.94
N GLU A 79 0.69 -5.48 17.11
CA GLU A 79 1.46 -5.22 18.34
C GLU A 79 2.95 -5.29 17.95
N PRO A 80 3.77 -4.27 18.29
CA PRO A 80 5.19 -4.39 18.11
C PRO A 80 5.58 -5.63 18.89
N THR A 81 5.95 -6.70 18.18
CA THR A 81 6.49 -7.89 18.81
C THR A 81 7.81 -7.44 19.41
N ASP A 82 7.79 -7.08 20.70
CA ASP A 82 8.96 -6.71 21.46
C ASP A 82 10.02 -7.80 21.25
N PRO A 83 11.11 -7.54 20.52
CA PRO A 83 12.13 -8.55 20.24
C PRO A 83 12.94 -8.91 21.49
N HIS A 84 12.62 -8.32 22.65
CA HIS A 84 13.34 -8.47 23.91
C HIS A 84 12.83 -9.61 24.82
N ALA A 85 11.75 -10.32 24.46
CA ALA A 85 11.29 -11.47 25.25
C ALA A 85 12.08 -12.78 24.97
N SER A 86 12.91 -12.84 23.93
CA SER A 86 13.55 -14.09 23.47
C SER A 86 15.00 -14.30 23.91
N LEU A 87 15.58 -13.44 24.75
CA LEU A 87 17.00 -13.54 25.17
C LEU A 87 17.23 -13.98 26.63
N ALA A 88 16.20 -14.43 27.36
CA ALA A 88 16.34 -14.91 28.73
C ALA A 88 16.54 -16.44 28.87
N ALA A 89 16.93 -17.13 27.80
CA ALA A 89 17.15 -18.58 27.82
C ALA A 89 18.53 -18.98 27.25
N PHE A 90 19.57 -18.23 27.60
CA PHE A 90 20.95 -18.72 27.53
C PHE A 90 21.69 -18.25 28.77
N ASP A 91 21.88 -19.15 29.73
CA ASP A 91 23.14 -19.47 30.42
C ASP A 91 22.84 -20.14 31.78
N ASP A 92 23.20 -21.42 31.93
CA ASP A 92 24.05 -21.87 33.05
C ASP A 92 24.61 -23.25 32.75
N GLY A 93 25.90 -23.40 33.01
CA GLY A 93 26.75 -24.40 32.40
C GLY A 93 26.72 -25.78 33.03
N THR A 94 27.18 -26.78 32.28
CA THR A 94 28.02 -27.87 32.79
C THR A 94 28.78 -28.48 31.60
N HIS A 95 30.06 -28.11 31.51
CA HIS A 95 31.06 -28.82 30.74
C HIS A 95 31.80 -29.73 31.72
N ASP A 96 31.70 -31.05 31.57
CA ASP A 96 32.56 -32.00 32.28
C ASP A 96 33.08 -33.04 31.28
N PRO A 97 34.40 -33.10 31.04
CA PRO A 97 35.05 -34.19 30.34
C PRO A 97 35.89 -35.05 31.31
N ALA A 98 35.58 -36.34 31.39
CA ALA A 98 36.51 -37.40 31.80
C ALA A 98 36.10 -38.76 31.21
#